data_AF-A0A2S7XQW2-F1
#
_entry.id   AF-A0A2S7XQW2-F1
#
_cell.length_a   1.000
_cell.length_b   1.000
_cell.length_c   1.000
_cell.angle_alpha   90.00
_cell.angle_beta   90.00
_cell.angle_gamma   90.00
#
_symmetry.space_group_name_H-M   'P 1'
#
loop_
_entity.id
_entity.type
_entity.pdbx_description
1 polymer ?
#
loop_
_entity_poly.entity_id
_entity_poly.type
_entity_poly.pdbx_seq_one_letter_code
_entity_poly.pdbx_strand_id
1 'polypeptide(L)'
;MVGTIELNEIKRLSAEAVLLWRELARNGLDQVEIDLSGVESANSATLALLLECAELARERSIRLTYRELPEALTRLATVSNLLPLLEN
;
A
#
# COMPACT_ATOMS: atom_id res chain seq x y z
N MET A 1 12.68 -13.53 0.88
CA MET A 1 13.47 -12.27 0.80
C MET A 1 12.52 -11.11 1.09
N VAL A 2 12.93 -10.10 1.88
CA VAL A 2 12.05 -8.95 2.23
C VAL A 2 12.44 -7.76 1.37
N GLY A 3 11.47 -7.13 0.69
CA GLY A 3 11.66 -5.86 0.00
C GLY A 3 10.90 -4.74 0.72
N THR A 4 11.55 -3.60 0.93
CA THR A 4 10.92 -2.39 1.48
C THR A 4 10.76 -1.37 0.35
N ILE A 5 9.59 -0.74 0.28
CA ILE A 5 9.29 0.34 -0.65
C ILE A 5 9.17 1.61 0.16
N GLU A 6 10.13 2.51 -0.03
CA GLU A 6 10.10 3.86 0.53
C GLU A 6 9.39 4.79 -0.44
N LEU A 7 8.21 5.30 -0.08
CA LEU A 7 7.48 6.31 -0.88
C LEU A 7 7.77 7.73 -0.40
N ASN A 8 8.98 7.96 0.15
CA ASN A 8 9.36 9.17 0.87
C ASN A 8 9.36 10.46 0.03
N GLU A 9 9.46 10.36 -1.30
CA GLU A 9 9.39 11.51 -2.21
C GLU A 9 7.99 11.74 -2.81
N ILE A 10 7.03 10.87 -2.51
CA ILE A 10 5.72 10.87 -3.15
C ILE A 10 4.71 11.61 -2.26
N LYS A 11 4.55 12.93 -2.50
CA LYS A 11 3.54 13.77 -1.84
C LYS A 11 2.09 13.27 -2.02
N ARG A 12 1.86 12.44 -3.05
CA ARG A 12 0.57 11.84 -3.39
C ARG A 12 0.78 10.48 -4.03
N LEU A 13 0.31 9.40 -3.39
CA LEU A 13 0.37 8.05 -3.95
C LEU A 13 -0.27 8.04 -5.36
N SER A 14 0.54 7.91 -6.40
CA SER A 14 0.12 7.94 -7.79
C SER A 14 0.10 6.53 -8.38
N ALA A 15 -0.50 6.37 -9.57
CA ALA A 15 -0.47 5.13 -10.32
C ALA A 15 0.97 4.62 -10.61
N GLU A 16 1.96 5.51 -10.61
CA GLU A 16 3.38 5.15 -10.82
C GLU A 16 3.92 4.32 -9.64
N ALA A 17 3.46 4.58 -8.41
CA ALA A 17 3.82 3.77 -7.24
C ALA A 17 3.30 2.32 -7.36
N VAL A 18 2.13 2.13 -7.99
CA VAL A 18 1.57 0.78 -8.24
C VAL A 18 2.35 0.04 -9.32
N LEU A 19 2.86 0.73 -10.34
CA LEU A 19 3.72 0.12 -11.36
C LEU A 19 5.03 -0.39 -10.74
N LEU A 20 5.66 0.42 -9.89
CA LEU A 20 6.86 0.02 -9.14
C LEU A 20 6.58 -1.19 -8.24
N TRP A 21 5.45 -1.19 -7.55
CA TRP A 21 5.03 -2.31 -6.71
C TRP A 21 4.81 -3.60 -7.54
N ARG A 22 4.12 -3.51 -8.69
CA ARG A 22 3.91 -4.65 -9.59
C ARG A 22 5.22 -5.20 -10.11
N GLU A 23 6.20 -4.35 -10.36
CA GLU A 23 7.53 -4.76 -10.79
C GLU A 23 8.29 -5.51 -9.70
N LEU A 24 8.24 -5.01 -8.46
CA LEU A 24 8.88 -5.66 -7.31
C LEU A 24 8.19 -6.97 -6.91
N ALA A 25 6.86 -7.04 -6.99
CA ALA A 25 6.10 -8.27 -6.77
C ALA A 25 6.44 -9.38 -7.79
N ARG A 26 6.94 -9.02 -9.00
CA ARG A 26 7.44 -10.00 -9.98
C ARG A 26 8.79 -10.60 -9.60
N ASN A 27 9.56 -9.97 -8.71
CA ASN A 27 10.92 -10.40 -8.36
C ASN A 27 10.98 -11.51 -7.28
N GLY A 28 9.87 -12.19 -7.00
CA GLY A 28 9.84 -13.33 -6.06
C GLY A 28 10.01 -12.93 -4.59
N LEU A 29 9.54 -11.74 -4.21
CA LEU A 29 9.52 -11.30 -2.82
C LEU A 29 8.37 -11.97 -2.07
N ASP A 30 8.66 -12.55 -0.90
CA ASP A 30 7.64 -13.19 -0.04
C ASP A 30 6.95 -12.16 0.88
N GLN A 31 7.59 -11.00 1.07
CA GLN A 31 7.11 -9.91 1.89
C GLN A 31 7.48 -8.55 1.27
N VAL A 32 6.52 -7.63 1.32
CA VAL A 32 6.67 -6.24 0.91
C VAL A 32 6.18 -5.34 2.05
N GLU A 33 6.95 -4.32 2.38
CA GLU A 33 6.51 -3.23 3.25
C GLU A 33 6.41 -1.94 2.46
N ILE A 34 5.31 -1.21 2.60
CA ILE A 34 5.10 0.11 1.98
C ILE A 34 5.17 1.18 3.07
N ASP A 35 6.17 2.05 2.99
CA ASP A 35 6.28 3.23 3.86
C ASP A 35 5.46 4.39 3.29
N LEU A 36 4.50 4.87 4.09
CA LEU A 36 3.59 5.96 3.74
C LEU A 36 3.93 7.27 4.46
N SER A 37 5.09 7.38 5.11
CA SER A 37 5.52 8.57 5.86
C SER A 37 5.61 9.84 4.99
N GLY A 38 5.84 9.70 3.68
CA GLY A 38 5.83 10.81 2.71
C GLY A 38 4.44 11.27 2.24
N VAL A 39 3.36 10.58 2.63
CA VAL A 39 2.00 10.87 2.14
C VAL A 39 1.37 12.02 2.93
N GLU A 40 1.46 13.23 2.39
CA GLU A 40 0.90 14.44 3.00
C GLU A 40 -0.64 14.52 2.87
N SER A 41 -1.23 13.88 1.86
CA SER A 41 -2.68 13.87 1.64
C SER A 41 -3.17 12.56 1.06
N ALA A 42 -4.32 12.09 1.54
CA ALA A 42 -4.94 10.86 1.07
C ALA A 42 -6.44 11.02 0.91
N ASN A 43 -6.98 10.37 -0.12
CA ASN A 43 -8.40 10.36 -0.42
C ASN A 43 -8.84 8.95 -0.84
N SER A 44 -10.07 8.81 -1.33
CA SER A 44 -10.62 7.53 -1.79
C SER A 44 -9.82 6.89 -2.93
N ALA A 45 -9.19 7.69 -3.81
CA ALA A 45 -8.33 7.15 -4.85
C ALA A 45 -7.05 6.55 -4.27
N THR A 46 -6.44 7.21 -3.28
CA THR A 46 -5.30 6.65 -2.54
C THR A 46 -5.67 5.33 -1.86
N LEU A 47 -6.83 5.28 -1.19
CA LEU A 47 -7.32 4.05 -0.56
C LEU A 47 -7.53 2.93 -1.59
N ALA A 48 -8.13 3.22 -2.74
CA ALA A 48 -8.34 2.24 -3.80
C ALA A 48 -7.03 1.63 -4.30
N LEU A 49 -5.95 2.43 -4.41
CA LEU A 49 -4.63 1.91 -4.79
C LEU A 49 -4.04 0.97 -3.74
N LEU A 50 -4.17 1.28 -2.44
CA LEU A 50 -3.71 0.39 -1.37
C LEU A 50 -4.47 -0.94 -1.39
N LEU A 51 -5.78 -0.90 -1.61
CA LEU A 51 -6.60 -2.10 -1.73
C LEU A 51 -6.20 -2.94 -2.96
N GLU A 52 -5.92 -2.30 -4.09
CA GLU A 52 -5.40 -3.00 -5.26
C GLU A 52 -4.06 -3.69 -4.95
N CYS A 53 -3.17 -3.03 -4.23
CA CYS A 53 -1.91 -3.65 -3.80
C CYS A 53 -2.13 -4.84 -2.86
N ALA A 54 -3.04 -4.71 -1.89
CA ALA A 54 -3.39 -5.80 -0.97
C ALA A 54 -3.97 -7.02 -1.70
N GLU A 55 -4.85 -6.78 -2.67
CA GLU A 55 -5.42 -7.83 -3.53
C GLU A 55 -4.34 -8.54 -4.35
N LEU A 56 -3.48 -7.78 -5.02
CA LEU A 56 -2.39 -8.35 -5.82
C LEU A 56 -1.36 -9.11 -4.97
N ALA A 57 -1.12 -8.67 -3.73
CA ALA A 57 -0.24 -9.35 -2.78
C ALA A 57 -0.85 -10.69 -2.35
N ARG A 58 -2.15 -10.69 -2.02
CA ARG A 58 -2.91 -11.89 -1.66
C ARG A 58 -2.91 -12.92 -2.78
N GLU A 59 -3.18 -12.50 -4.02
CA GLU A 59 -3.14 -13.37 -5.21
C GLU A 59 -1.78 -14.06 -5.40
N ARG A 60 -0.70 -13.42 -4.96
CA ARG A 60 0.68 -13.91 -5.08
C ARG A 60 1.25 -14.51 -3.79
N SER A 61 0.44 -14.63 -2.73
CA SER A 61 0.89 -15.08 -1.41
C SER A 61 2.05 -14.26 -0.83
N ILE A 62 2.09 -12.95 -1.14
CA ILE A 62 3.07 -12.00 -0.62
C ILE A 62 2.48 -11.36 0.64
N ARG A 63 3.23 -11.33 1.74
CA ARG A 63 2.84 -10.56 2.93
C ARG A 63 3.04 -9.07 2.67
N LEU A 64 1.97 -8.29 2.69
CA LEU A 64 2.03 -6.84 2.49
C LEU A 64 1.74 -6.12 3.80
N THR A 65 2.68 -5.30 4.27
CA THR A 65 2.49 -4.45 5.45
C THR A 65 2.61 -2.97 5.10
N TYR A 66 1.87 -2.11 5.79
CA TYR A 66 1.97 -0.65 5.63
C TYR A 66 2.61 -0.03 6.88
N ARG A 67 3.56 0.87 6.67
CA ARG A 67 4.23 1.65 7.73
C ARG A 67 3.79 3.11 7.65
N GLU A 68 3.63 3.77 8.79
CA GLU A 68 3.18 5.17 8.90
C GLU A 68 1.87 5.44 8.15
N LEU A 69 0.86 4.56 8.31
CA LEU A 69 -0.44 4.69 7.65
C LEU A 69 -1.14 6.00 8.07
N PRO A 70 -1.40 6.94 7.14
CA PRO A 70 -2.03 8.21 7.45
C PRO A 70 -3.42 8.04 8.08
N GLU A 71 -3.72 8.80 9.13
CA GLU A 71 -5.01 8.75 9.84
C GLU A 71 -6.22 8.95 8.90
N ALA A 72 -6.06 9.76 7.85
CA ALA A 72 -7.08 9.96 6.83
C ALA A 72 -7.46 8.67 6.09
N LEU A 73 -6.48 7.79 5.80
CA LEU A 73 -6.73 6.50 5.17
C LEU A 73 -7.40 5.52 6.14
N THR A 74 -6.96 5.49 7.39
CA THR A 74 -7.61 4.70 8.44
C THR A 74 -9.08 5.10 8.56
N ARG A 75 -9.39 6.40 8.65
CA ARG A 75 -10.77 6.90 8.70
C ARG A 75 -11.59 6.50 7.47
N LEU A 76 -11.05 6.68 6.26
CA LEU A 76 -11.73 6.31 5.02
C LEU A 76 -12.00 4.81 4.94
N ALA A 77 -11.04 3.98 5.35
CA ALA A 77 -11.17 2.54 5.39
C ALA A 77 -12.19 2.11 6.45
N THR A 78 -12.21 2.71 7.64
CA THR A 78 -13.21 2.44 8.68
C THR A 78 -14.63 2.77 8.20
N VAL A 79 -14.86 3.96 7.66
CA VAL A 79 -16.18 4.37 7.14
C VAL A 79 -16.66 3.45 6.01
N SER A 80 -15.71 2.87 5.27
CA SER A 80 -15.99 1.96 4.16
C SER A 80 -16.03 0.48 4.57
N ASN A 81 -15.80 0.15 5.84
CA ASN A 81 -15.62 -1.22 6.36
C ASN A 81 -14.46 -2.01 5.69
N LEU A 82 -13.42 -1.32 5.24
CA LEU A 82 -12.25 -1.87 4.55
C LEU A 82 -10.99 -1.91 5.42
N LEU A 83 -11.06 -1.44 6.67
CA LEU A 83 -9.91 -1.42 7.57
C LEU A 83 -9.21 -2.80 7.73
N PRO A 84 -9.94 -3.94 7.87
CA PRO A 84 -9.30 -5.24 7.98
C PRO A 84 -8.46 -5.65 6.75
N LEU A 85 -8.70 -5.02 5.60
CA LEU A 85 -7.92 -5.29 4.38
C LEU A 85 -6.56 -4.57 4.38
N LEU A 86 -6.39 -3.56 5.24
CA LEU A 86 -5.16 -2.79 5.40
C LEU A 86 -4.29 -3.28 6.58
N GLU A 87 -4.81 -4.13 7.46
CA GLU A 87 -4.11 -4.60 8.67
C GLU A 87 -3.45 -5.99 8.51
N ASN A 88 -3.28 -6.47 7.26
CA ASN A 88 -2.73 -7.80 6.95
C ASN A 88 -1.23 -7.96 7.25
#